data_AF-A0A2V9B7I7-F1
#
_entry.id   AF-A0A2V9B7I7-F1
#
_cell.length_a   1.000
_cell.length_b   1.000
_cell.length_c   1.000
_cell.angle_alpha   90.00
_cell.angle_beta   90.00
_cell.angle_gamma   90.00
#
_symmetry.space_group_name_H-M   'P 1'
#
loop_
_entity.id
_entity.type
_entity.pdbx_description
1 polymer ?
#
loop_
_entity_poly.entity_id
_entity_poly.type
_entity_poly.pdbx_seq_one_letter_code
_entity_poly.pdbx_strand_id
1 'polypeptide(L)'
;MSAFTEHKDELEHYEQMLGKERGRLAVGLDRLTNALVLVGQHGVYCTSQRNPTLPAMDIRMITQELVHAKELVQSVMEAIRQARDDAAK
;
A
#
# COMPACT_ATOMS: atom_id res chain seq x y z
N MET A 1 10.83 2.67 -0.02
CA MET A 1 10.64 4.06 -0.52
C MET A 1 9.19 4.47 -0.25
N SER A 2 8.79 5.72 -0.47
CA SER A 2 7.38 6.11 -0.28
C SER A 2 6.50 5.47 -1.36
N ALA A 3 5.25 5.15 -1.02
CA ALA A 3 4.25 4.66 -1.98
C ALA A 3 4.07 5.63 -3.16
N PHE A 4 4.16 6.93 -2.90
CA PHE A 4 3.98 7.97 -3.92
C PHE A 4 5.10 7.98 -4.96
N THR A 5 6.31 7.59 -4.56
CA THR A 5 7.45 7.51 -5.49
C THR A 5 7.47 6.20 -6.25
N GLU A 6 7.09 5.11 -5.59
CA GLU A 6 7.21 3.76 -6.12
C GLU A 6 6.05 3.38 -7.04
N HIS A 7 4.86 3.92 -6.79
CA HIS A 7 3.63 3.66 -7.56
C HIS A 7 3.11 4.92 -8.25
N LYS A 8 4.02 5.82 -8.64
CA LYS A 8 3.66 7.11 -9.22
C LYS A 8 2.77 6.96 -10.46
N ASP A 9 3.15 6.09 -11.39
CA ASP A 9 2.44 5.93 -12.66
C ASP A 9 1.02 5.35 -12.46
N GLU A 10 0.89 4.38 -11.54
CA GLU A 10 -0.41 3.81 -11.15
C GLU A 10 -1.30 4.87 -10.46
N LEU A 11 -0.71 5.65 -9.56
CA LEU A 11 -1.41 6.75 -8.89
C LEU A 11 -1.90 7.79 -9.89
N GLU A 12 -1.06 8.23 -10.83
CA GLU A 12 -1.46 9.18 -11.87
C GLU A 12 -2.63 8.63 -12.70
N HIS A 13 -2.54 7.36 -13.11
CA HIS A 13 -3.60 6.71 -13.87
C HIS A 13 -4.94 6.65 -13.12
N TYR A 14 -4.95 6.14 -11.89
CA TYR A 14 -6.17 5.96 -11.12
C TYR A 14 -6.72 7.27 -10.56
N GLU A 15 -5.86 8.22 -10.18
CA GLU A 15 -6.28 9.56 -9.75
C GLU A 15 -6.95 10.32 -10.91
N GLN A 16 -6.43 10.18 -12.15
CA GLN A 16 -7.05 10.78 -13.34
C GLN A 16 -8.44 10.17 -13.62
N MET A 17 -8.59 8.86 -13.48
CA MET A 17 -9.85 8.18 -13.79
C MET A 17 -10.93 8.33 -12.72
N LEU A 18 -10.55 8.26 -11.44
CA LEU A 18 -11.49 8.13 -10.32
C LEU A 18 -11.53 9.37 -9.42
N GLY A 19 -10.66 10.35 -9.66
CA GLY A 19 -10.39 11.45 -8.74
C GLY A 19 -9.37 11.06 -7.67
N LYS A 20 -8.76 12.07 -7.05
CA LYS A 20 -7.60 11.93 -6.16
C LYS A 20 -7.80 10.94 -5.02
N GLU A 21 -8.89 11.06 -4.27
CA GLU A 21 -9.14 10.20 -3.10
C GLU A 21 -9.41 8.75 -3.49
N ARG A 22 -10.30 8.54 -4.46
CA ARG A 22 -10.67 7.20 -4.92
C ARG A 22 -9.53 6.50 -5.66
N GLY A 23 -8.74 7.24 -6.42
CA GLY A 23 -7.55 6.72 -7.11
C GLY A 23 -6.49 6.22 -6.12
N ARG A 24 -6.22 6.99 -5.06
CA ARG A 24 -5.31 6.57 -3.98
C ARG A 24 -5.79 5.34 -3.23
N LEU A 25 -7.09 5.25 -2.95
CA LEU A 25 -7.67 4.06 -2.34
C LEU A 25 -7.60 2.84 -3.27
N ALA A 26 -7.78 3.03 -4.58
CA ALA A 26 -7.66 1.95 -5.56
C ALA A 26 -6.24 1.37 -5.58
N VAL A 27 -5.21 2.21 -5.65
CA VAL A 27 -3.81 1.77 -5.57
C VAL A 27 -3.51 1.13 -4.21
N GLY A 28 -4.00 1.71 -3.10
CA GLY A 28 -3.85 1.12 -1.77
C GLY A 28 -4.48 -0.27 -1.62
N LEU A 29 -5.65 -0.50 -2.23
CA LEU A 29 -6.30 -1.82 -2.27
C LEU A 29 -5.49 -2.83 -3.08
N ASP A 30 -4.86 -2.40 -4.17
CA ASP A 30 -3.98 -3.24 -4.96
C ASP A 30 -2.74 -3.68 -4.15
N ARG A 31 -2.13 -2.77 -3.37
CA ARG A 31 -1.03 -3.11 -2.46
C ARG A 31 -1.45 -4.13 -1.39
N LEU A 32 -2.66 -4.00 -0.84
CA LEU A 32 -3.20 -5.00 0.08
C LEU A 32 -3.39 -6.37 -0.62
N THR A 33 -3.83 -6.37 -1.88
CA THR A 33 -3.97 -7.59 -2.67
C THR A 33 -2.61 -8.26 -2.90
N ASN A 34 -1.59 -7.49 -3.26
CA ASN A 34 -0.22 -7.99 -3.40
C ASN A 34 0.30 -8.59 -2.10
N ALA A 35 0.09 -7.93 -0.96
CA ALA A 35 0.46 -8.47 0.35
C ALA A 35 -0.22 -9.83 0.63
N LEU A 36 -1.51 -9.97 0.32
CA LEU A 36 -2.25 -11.23 0.49
C LEU A 36 -1.68 -12.36 -0.37
N VAL A 37 -1.32 -12.06 -1.63
CA VAL A 37 -0.69 -13.03 -2.54
C VAL A 37 0.68 -13.48 -2.00
N LEU A 38 1.50 -12.53 -1.53
CA LEU A 38 2.82 -12.81 -0.97
C LEU A 38 2.73 -13.66 0.31
N VAL A 39 1.72 -13.45 1.15
CA VAL A 39 1.45 -14.31 2.33
C VAL A 39 1.13 -15.75 1.89
N GLY A 40 0.33 -15.94 0.85
CA GLY A 40 0.04 -17.26 0.29
C GLY A 40 1.30 -17.98 -0.19
N GLN A 41 2.18 -17.25 -0.88
CA GLN A 41 3.48 -17.79 -1.33
C GLN A 41 4.39 -18.15 -0.15
N HIS A 42 4.45 -17.30 0.88
CA HIS A 42 5.20 -17.60 2.11
C HIS A 42 4.71 -18.91 2.74
N GLY A 43 3.39 -19.11 2.87
CA GLY A 43 2.83 -20.35 3.45
C GLY A 43 3.24 -21.64 2.70
N VAL A 44 3.48 -21.57 1.39
CA VAL A 44 3.89 -22.71 0.55
C VAL A 44 5.41 -22.89 0.52
N TYR A 45 6.18 -21.80 0.47
CA TYR A 45 7.63 -21.81 0.26
C TYR A 45 8.47 -21.56 1.52
N CYS A 46 7.86 -21.44 2.70
CA CYS A 46 8.55 -21.29 3.98
C CYS A 46 9.21 -22.60 4.46
N THR A 47 10.11 -23.11 3.62
CA THR A 47 11.07 -24.19 3.90
C THR A 47 12.51 -23.76 3.58
N SER A 48 12.72 -22.56 3.02
CA SER A 48 14.03 -22.12 2.52
C SER A 48 15.06 -21.87 3.65
N GLN A 49 16.33 -22.14 3.33
CA GLN A 49 17.46 -22.21 4.28
C GLN A 49 17.53 -20.97 5.18
N ARG A 50 17.36 -21.23 6.47
CA ARG A 50 17.24 -20.25 7.55
C ARG A 50 18.59 -19.57 7.77
N ASN A 51 18.74 -18.32 7.36
CA ASN A 51 19.64 -17.42 8.07
C ASN A 51 18.86 -16.83 9.26
N PRO A 52 19.11 -17.26 10.50
CA PRO A 52 18.35 -16.79 11.67
C PRO A 52 18.51 -15.29 11.97
N THR A 53 19.44 -14.61 11.31
CA THR A 53 19.72 -13.18 11.51
C THR A 53 18.90 -12.25 10.61
N LEU A 54 18.18 -12.77 9.60
CA LEU A 54 17.42 -11.97 8.66
C LEU A 54 15.98 -12.52 8.50
N PRO A 55 14.95 -11.65 8.47
CA PRO A 55 13.61 -12.09 8.13
C PRO A 55 13.57 -12.60 6.69
N ALA A 56 12.72 -13.60 6.43
CA ALA A 56 12.53 -14.15 5.11
C ALA A 56 12.13 -13.03 4.12
N MET A 57 12.67 -13.08 2.90
CA MET A 57 12.53 -11.99 1.90
C MET A 57 11.06 -11.68 1.57
N ASP A 58 10.23 -12.70 1.53
CA ASP A 58 8.77 -12.60 1.38
C ASP A 58 8.11 -11.77 2.49
N ILE A 59 8.50 -11.96 3.76
CA ILE A 59 7.99 -11.16 4.89
C ILE A 59 8.37 -9.68 4.74
N ARG A 60 9.57 -9.39 4.24
CA ARG A 60 10.01 -8.00 3.98
C ARG A 60 9.15 -7.35 2.90
N MET A 61 8.86 -8.08 1.82
CA MET A 61 8.00 -7.60 0.74
C MET A 61 6.56 -7.40 1.22
N ILE A 62 5.99 -8.34 1.99
CA ILE A 62 4.67 -8.20 2.61
C ILE A 62 4.60 -6.94 3.46
N THR A 63 5.62 -6.73 4.31
CA THR A 63 5.67 -5.54 5.19
C THR A 63 5.73 -4.25 4.37
N GLN A 64 6.48 -4.25 3.26
CA GLN A 64 6.59 -3.09 2.38
C GLN A 64 5.24 -2.73 1.74
N GLU A 65 4.54 -3.70 1.15
CA GLU A 65 3.22 -3.52 0.55
C GLU A 65 2.20 -2.99 1.58
N LEU A 66 2.22 -3.51 2.81
CA LEU A 66 1.35 -3.03 3.89
C LEU A 66 1.67 -1.60 4.32
N VAL A 67 2.95 -1.21 4.37
CA VAL A 67 3.37 0.16 4.68
C VAL A 67 2.90 1.12 3.59
N HIS A 68 3.04 0.75 2.32
CA HIS A 68 2.58 1.56 1.20
C HIS A 68 1.06 1.74 1.21
N ALA A 69 0.31 0.66 1.41
CA ALA A 69 -1.15 0.71 1.54
C ALA A 69 -1.58 1.67 2.67
N LYS A 70 -0.92 1.57 3.83
CA LYS A 70 -1.21 2.44 4.97
C LYS A 70 -0.94 3.91 4.66
N GLU A 71 0.19 4.22 4.01
CA GLU A 71 0.55 5.59 3.63
C GLU A 71 -0.53 6.21 2.72
N LEU A 72 -1.03 5.46 1.74
CA LEU A 72 -2.09 5.91 0.84
C LEU A 72 -3.42 6.12 1.58
N VAL A 73 -3.83 5.18 2.43
CA VAL A 73 -5.06 5.30 3.24
C VAL A 73 -4.98 6.51 4.19
N GLN A 74 -3.85 6.71 4.87
CA GLN A 74 -3.65 7.86 5.75
C GLN A 74 -3.75 9.18 4.99
N SER A 75 -3.21 9.24 3.77
CA SER A 75 -3.32 10.44 2.93
C SER A 75 -4.76 10.81 2.57
N VAL A 76 -5.63 9.81 2.39
CA VAL A 76 -7.05 10.01 2.08
C VAL A 76 -7.83 10.40 3.34
N MET A 77 -7.53 9.77 4.48
CA MET A 77 -8.13 10.16 5.77
C MET A 77 -7.86 11.64 6.10
N GLU A 78 -6.64 12.10 5.84
CA GLU A 78 -6.26 13.51 6.04
C GLU A 78 -6.98 14.44 5.06
N ALA A 79 -7.14 14.04 3.79
CA ALA A 79 -7.92 14.81 2.81
C ALA A 79 -9.39 14.96 3.23
N ILE A 80 -10.02 13.88 3.71
CA ILE A 80 -11.40 13.89 4.21
C ILE A 80 -11.52 14.81 5.43
N ARG A 81 -10.54 14.77 6.34
CA ARG A 81 -10.50 15.66 7.51
C ARG A 81 -10.45 17.12 7.10
N GLN A 82 -9.56 17.47 6.16
CA GLN A 82 -9.41 18.84 5.65
C GLN A 82 -10.69 19.33 4.98
N ALA A 83 -11.30 18.51 4.12
CA ALA A 83 -12.57 18.84 3.46
C ALA A 83 -13.70 19.12 4.46
N ARG A 84 -13.78 18.34 5.55
CA ARG A 84 -14.74 18.57 6.63
C ARG A 84 -14.47 19.87 7.38
N ASP A 85 -13.21 20.13 7.73
CA ASP A 85 -12.83 21.30 8.50
C ASP A 85 -13.00 22.59 7.67
N ASP A 86 -12.86 22.53 6.35
CA ASP A 86 -13.13 23.64 5.43
C ASP A 86 -14.63 23.86 5.21
N ALA A 87 -15.45 22.81 5.19
CA ALA A 87 -16.91 22.95 5.12
C ALA A 87 -17.54 23.52 6.41
N ALA A 88 -16.81 23.50 7.52
CA ALA A 88 -17.26 24.04 8.81
C ALA A 88 -16.88 25.51 9.03
N LYS A 89 -16.08 26.11 8.13
CA LYS A 89 -15.72 27.53 8.12
C LYS A 89 -16.75 28.33 7.31
#